data_AF-A0A8H4EMN8-F1
#
_entry.id   AF-A0A8H4EMN8-F1
#
_cell.length_a   1.000
_cell.length_b   1.000
_cell.length_c   1.000
_cell.angle_alpha   90.00
_cell.angle_beta   90.00
_cell.angle_gamma   90.00
#
_symmetry.space_group_name_H-M   'P 1'
#
loop_
_entity.id
_entity.type
_entity.pdbx_description
1 polymer ?
#
loop_
_entity_poly.entity_id
_entity_poly.type
_entity_poly.pdbx_seq_one_letter_code
_entity_poly.pdbx_strand_id
1 'polypeptide(L)'
;MVTSKTLCQKYGDICEFRLGGYGRILLSKADYFESLLISSRNLSVSMNSEYSPVMNTLKNFGRGIILNNNYESWKINKYFLVQSLSTPGFNEEAIKHTNELFEKLDEYWIHLKNLNYAIMIGLKWTFYHG
;
A
#
# COMPACT_ATOMS: atom_id res chain seq x y z
N MET A 1 -3.48 16.61 14.94
CA MET A 1 -4.02 15.52 14.09
C MET A 1 -4.65 14.49 15.03
N VAL A 2 -5.94 14.21 14.89
CA VAL A 2 -6.62 13.17 15.68
C VAL A 2 -6.12 11.82 15.19
N THR A 3 -5.52 11.03 16.07
CA THR A 3 -5.05 9.67 15.74
C THR A 3 -6.09 8.64 16.15
N SER A 4 -6.05 7.45 15.54
CA SER A 4 -6.87 6.31 15.98
C SER A 4 -6.74 6.10 17.49
N LYS A 5 -5.51 6.12 18.02
CA LYS A 5 -5.21 6.00 19.45
C LYS A 5 -5.98 7.00 20.32
N THR A 6 -6.05 8.27 19.92
CA THR A 6 -6.79 9.30 20.70
C THR A 6 -8.30 9.11 20.67
N LEU A 7 -8.85 8.56 19.58
CA LEU A 7 -10.28 8.23 19.49
C LEU A 7 -10.62 7.02 20.36
N CYS A 8 -9.80 5.97 20.32
CA CYS A 8 -9.99 4.77 21.13
C CYS A 8 -9.97 5.09 22.63
N GLN A 9 -9.03 5.94 23.07
CA GLN A 9 -8.94 6.37 24.48
C GLN A 9 -10.18 7.12 24.96
N LYS A 10 -10.86 7.85 24.06
CA LYS A 10 -11.99 8.71 24.42
C LYS A 10 -13.35 8.02 24.27
N TYR A 11 -13.50 7.19 23.24
CA TYR A 11 -14.79 6.62 22.84
C TYR A 11 -14.85 5.09 22.98
N GLY A 12 -13.76 4.45 23.42
CA GLY A 12 -13.68 3.00 23.58
C GLY A 12 -13.19 2.28 22.33
N ASP A 13 -13.21 0.95 22.38
CA ASP A 13 -12.57 0.12 21.36
C ASP A 13 -13.34 0.00 20.04
N ILE A 14 -14.62 0.36 20.05
CA ILE A 14 -15.48 0.47 18.88
C ILE A 14 -16.11 1.85 18.93
N CYS A 15 -15.85 2.69 17.92
CA CYS A 15 -16.44 4.02 17.87
C CYS A 15 -16.90 4.39 16.46
N GLU A 16 -18.05 5.05 16.37
CA GLU A 16 -18.56 5.62 15.14
C GLU A 16 -18.07 7.07 14.97
N PHE A 17 -17.64 7.42 13.77
CA PHE A 17 -17.29 8.79 13.41
C PHE A 17 -17.67 9.09 11.96
N ARG A 18 -17.86 10.37 11.64
CA ARG A 18 -18.13 10.80 10.26
C ARG A 18 -16.85 11.27 9.58
N LEU A 19 -16.56 10.73 8.40
CA LEU A 19 -15.44 11.14 7.56
C LEU A 19 -15.85 11.08 6.08
N GLY A 20 -15.59 12.16 5.34
CA GLY A 20 -15.94 12.23 3.90
C GLY A 20 -17.45 12.21 3.63
N GLY A 21 -18.28 12.56 4.62
CA GLY A 21 -19.75 12.46 4.51
C GLY A 21 -20.32 11.08 4.83
N TYR A 22 -19.46 10.09 5.11
CA TYR A 22 -19.86 8.73 5.46
C TYR A 22 -19.73 8.47 6.96
N GLY A 23 -20.69 7.72 7.52
CA GLY A 23 -20.54 7.12 8.85
C GLY A 23 -19.57 5.95 8.78
N ARG A 24 -18.59 5.92 9.68
CA ARG A 24 -17.55 4.90 9.73
C ARG A 24 -17.44 4.35 11.13
N ILE A 25 -17.19 3.04 11.24
CA ILE A 25 -16.93 2.36 12.50
C ILE A 25 -15.43 2.09 12.57
N LEU A 26 -14.76 2.63 13.59
CA LEU A 26 -13.38 2.29 13.94
C LEU A 26 -13.40 1.07 14.85
N LEU A 27 -12.60 0.06 14.51
CA LEU A 27 -12.28 -1.07 15.38
C LEU A 27 -10.82 -0.92 15.85
N SER A 28 -10.59 -0.79 17.15
CA SER A 28 -9.27 -0.50 17.72
C SER A 28 -8.43 -1.73 18.07
N LYS A 29 -9.09 -2.87 18.30
CA LYS A 29 -8.49 -4.13 18.75
C LYS A 29 -8.37 -5.12 17.60
N ALA A 30 -7.26 -5.85 17.59
CA ALA A 30 -7.00 -6.91 16.62
C ALA A 30 -8.11 -7.98 16.65
N ASP A 31 -8.56 -8.41 17.83
CA ASP A 31 -9.59 -9.45 17.99
C ASP A 31 -10.92 -9.12 17.27
N TYR A 32 -11.33 -7.85 17.26
CA TYR A 32 -12.52 -7.41 16.52
C TYR A 32 -12.30 -7.46 15.00
N PHE A 33 -11.10 -7.13 14.55
CA PHE A 33 -10.74 -7.23 13.15
C PHE A 33 -10.61 -8.69 12.70
N GLU A 34 -9.99 -9.56 13.50
CA GLU A 34 -9.86 -10.99 13.23
C GLU A 34 -11.21 -11.68 13.21
N SER A 35 -12.07 -11.45 14.21
CA SER A 35 -13.43 -12.00 14.22
C SER A 35 -14.25 -11.54 13.02
N LEU A 36 -14.11 -10.27 12.60
CA LEU A 36 -14.75 -9.75 11.40
C LEU A 36 -14.26 -10.50 10.14
N LEU A 37 -12.95 -10.70 9.99
CA LEU A 37 -12.35 -11.40 8.84
C LEU A 37 -12.63 -12.91 8.84
N ILE A 38 -12.71 -13.55 10.01
CA ILE A 38 -13.02 -14.99 10.14
C ILE A 38 -14.51 -15.23 9.87
N SER A 39 -15.39 -14.36 10.38
CA SER A 39 -16.83 -14.40 10.12
C SER A 39 -17.19 -14.01 8.68
N SER A 40 -16.24 -13.49 7.90
CA SER A 40 -16.47 -12.95 6.56
C SER A 40 -16.62 -14.00 5.44
N ARG A 41 -16.87 -15.28 5.74
CA ARG A 41 -17.21 -16.26 4.68
C ARG A 41 -18.45 -15.83 3.88
N ASN A 42 -19.34 -15.03 4.49
CA ASN A 42 -20.54 -14.47 3.85
C ASN A 42 -20.63 -12.94 3.88
N LEU A 43 -19.84 -12.27 4.74
CA LEU A 43 -19.74 -10.82 4.71
C LEU A 43 -18.69 -10.48 3.67
N SER A 44 -19.09 -9.90 2.53
CA SER A 44 -18.15 -9.21 1.66
C SER A 44 -17.60 -8.01 2.42
N VAL A 45 -16.62 -8.25 3.31
CA VAL A 45 -15.62 -7.25 3.68
C VAL A 45 -14.73 -7.10 2.46
N SER A 46 -15.35 -6.70 1.36
CA SER A 46 -14.63 -6.14 0.25
C SER A 46 -14.06 -4.84 0.79
N MET A 47 -12.77 -4.63 0.54
CA MET A 47 -12.19 -3.28 0.53
C MET A 47 -12.89 -2.51 -0.59
N ASN A 48 -14.17 -2.19 -0.39
CA ASN A 48 -14.89 -1.25 -1.20
C ASN A 48 -14.27 0.09 -0.81
N SER A 49 -13.22 0.46 -1.54
CA SER A 49 -12.82 1.85 -1.55
C SER A 49 -14.06 2.66 -1.91
N GLU A 50 -14.31 3.70 -1.14
CA GLU A 50 -15.33 4.68 -1.49
C GLU A 50 -15.08 5.12 -2.94
N TYR A 51 -16.17 5.21 -3.71
CA TYR A 51 -16.08 5.73 -5.06
C TYR A 51 -15.49 7.14 -4.98
N SER A 52 -14.40 7.37 -5.71
CA SER A 52 -13.92 8.72 -5.97
C SER A 52 -13.86 8.96 -7.48
N PRO A 53 -14.18 10.18 -7.95
CA PRO A 53 -14.04 10.53 -9.37
C PRO A 53 -12.64 10.22 -9.92
N VAL A 54 -11.59 10.43 -9.11
CA VAL A 54 -10.18 10.13 -9.45
C VAL A 54 -9.98 8.65 -9.80
N MET A 55 -10.61 7.74 -9.06
CA MET A 55 -10.46 6.29 -9.30
C MET A 55 -11.21 5.83 -10.56
N ASN A 56 -12.27 6.53 -10.94
CA ASN A 56 -12.97 6.33 -12.20
C ASN A 56 -12.12 6.82 -13.39
N THR A 57 -11.46 7.98 -13.25
CA THR A 57 -10.54 8.51 -14.28
C THR A 57 -9.38 7.55 -14.56
N LEU A 58 -8.87 6.87 -13.53
CA LEU A 58 -7.82 5.86 -13.67
C LEU A 58 -8.34 4.52 -14.23
N LYS A 59 -9.64 4.36 -14.48
CA LYS A 59 -10.30 3.10 -14.94
C LYS A 59 -9.96 1.86 -14.08
N ASN A 60 -9.48 2.07 -12.86
CA ASN A 60 -9.03 1.02 -11.95
C ASN A 60 -10.10 0.63 -10.93
N PHE A 61 -11.14 1.45 -10.80
CA PHE A 61 -12.28 1.14 -9.95
C PHE A 61 -13.03 -0.10 -10.47
N GLY A 62 -13.28 -1.07 -9.59
CA GLY A 62 -13.93 -2.34 -9.94
C GLY A 62 -13.00 -3.40 -10.55
N ARG A 63 -11.68 -3.23 -10.51
CA ARG A 63 -10.69 -4.18 -11.08
C ARG A 63 -9.59 -4.53 -10.09
N GLY A 64 -8.87 -5.63 -10.38
CA GLY A 64 -7.75 -6.11 -9.57
C GLY A 64 -8.18 -6.80 -8.26
N ILE A 65 -7.36 -6.64 -7.22
CA ILE A 65 -7.61 -7.20 -5.88
C ILE A 65 -8.12 -6.14 -4.91
N ILE A 66 -7.51 -4.95 -4.92
CA ILE A 66 -7.71 -3.94 -3.88
C ILE A 66 -8.93 -3.06 -4.18
N LEU A 67 -9.13 -2.68 -5.44
CA LEU A 67 -10.20 -1.75 -5.84
C LEU A 67 -11.39 -2.47 -6.48
N ASN A 68 -11.44 -3.80 -6.39
CA ASN A 68 -12.47 -4.60 -7.02
C ASN A 68 -13.69 -4.73 -6.11
N ASN A 69 -14.77 -4.04 -6.51
CA ASN A 69 -16.05 -4.08 -5.83
C ASN A 69 -16.98 -5.18 -6.37
N ASN A 70 -16.57 -5.92 -7.41
CA ASN A 70 -17.29 -7.08 -7.92
C ASN A 70 -16.75 -8.34 -7.25
N TYR A 71 -17.56 -8.95 -6.38
CA TYR A 71 -17.15 -10.10 -5.57
C TYR A 71 -16.70 -11.31 -6.41
N GLU A 72 -17.39 -11.63 -7.50
CA GLU A 72 -17.04 -12.78 -8.35
C GLU A 72 -15.71 -12.58 -9.06
N SER A 73 -15.50 -11.40 -9.65
CA SER A 73 -14.22 -11.03 -10.26
C SER A 73 -13.09 -10.99 -9.23
N TRP A 74 -13.35 -10.42 -8.05
CA TRP A 74 -12.37 -10.35 -6.97
C TRP A 74 -11.95 -11.74 -6.50
N LYS A 75 -12.90 -12.66 -6.31
CA LYS A 75 -12.65 -14.04 -5.88
C LYS A 75 -11.73 -14.77 -6.86
N ILE A 76 -11.98 -14.63 -8.16
CA ILE A 76 -11.13 -15.22 -9.22
C ILE A 76 -9.73 -14.62 -9.19
N ASN A 77 -9.61 -13.29 -9.14
CA ASN A 77 -8.30 -12.62 -9.10
C ASN A 77 -7.52 -13.03 -7.84
N LYS A 78 -8.19 -13.11 -6.68
CA LYS A 78 -7.59 -13.54 -5.41
C LYS A 78 -7.10 -14.98 -5.50
N TYR A 79 -7.91 -15.88 -6.07
CA TYR A 79 -7.51 -17.26 -6.28
C TYR A 79 -6.25 -17.35 -7.13
N PHE A 80 -6.22 -16.68 -8.28
CA PHE A 80 -5.06 -16.66 -9.17
C PHE A 80 -3.81 -16.13 -8.46
N LEU A 81 -3.92 -14.99 -7.76
CA LEU A 81 -2.80 -14.40 -7.02
C LEU A 81 -2.26 -15.37 -5.95
N VAL A 82 -3.14 -15.94 -5.12
CA VAL A 82 -2.73 -16.87 -4.07
C VAL A 82 -2.05 -18.10 -4.67
N GLN A 83 -2.58 -18.66 -5.76
CA GLN A 83 -1.95 -19.79 -6.44
C GLN A 83 -0.56 -19.43 -6.98
N SER A 84 -0.41 -18.29 -7.65
CA SER A 84 0.89 -17.84 -8.17
C SER A 84 1.92 -17.68 -7.05
N LEU A 85 1.54 -17.04 -5.94
CA LEU A 85 2.42 -16.85 -4.77
C LEU A 85 2.74 -18.16 -4.03
N SER A 86 1.87 -19.18 -4.14
CA SER A 86 2.07 -20.49 -3.48
C SER A 86 2.89 -21.46 -4.33
N THR A 87 3.34 -21.04 -5.51
CA THR A 87 4.16 -21.88 -6.39
C THR A 87 5.48 -22.24 -5.68
N PRO A 88 5.90 -23.52 -5.69
CA PRO A 88 7.20 -23.92 -5.14
C PRO A 88 8.33 -23.08 -5.73
N GLY A 89 9.25 -22.60 -4.89
CA GLY A 89 10.37 -21.75 -5.32
C GLY A 89 10.03 -20.27 -5.51
N PHE A 90 8.75 -19.85 -5.44
CA PHE A 90 8.38 -18.44 -5.57
C PHE A 90 9.15 -17.55 -4.58
N ASN A 91 9.22 -17.96 -3.31
CA ASN A 91 9.91 -17.19 -2.28
C ASN A 91 11.43 -17.09 -2.55
N GLU A 92 12.05 -18.16 -3.04
CA GLU A 92 13.49 -18.19 -3.33
C GLU A 92 13.82 -17.23 -4.47
N GLU A 93 13.05 -17.29 -5.57
CA GLU A 93 13.27 -16.41 -6.71
C GLU A 93 12.91 -14.95 -6.38
N ALA A 94 11.85 -14.72 -5.60
CA ALA A 94 11.48 -13.39 -5.14
C ALA A 94 12.59 -12.74 -4.28
N ILE A 95 13.19 -13.50 -3.36
CA ILE A 95 14.32 -13.02 -2.54
C ILE A 95 15.53 -12.71 -3.42
N LYS A 96 15.88 -13.63 -4.32
CA LYS A 96 17.01 -13.45 -5.24
C LYS A 96 16.86 -12.18 -6.07
N HIS A 97 15.74 -12.01 -6.77
CA HIS A 97 15.48 -10.82 -7.57
C HIS A 97 15.41 -9.54 -6.74
N THR A 98 14.87 -9.62 -5.52
CA THR A 98 14.85 -8.48 -4.61
C THR A 98 16.27 -8.03 -4.29
N ASN A 99 17.18 -8.95 -3.95
CA ASN A 99 18.58 -8.63 -3.69
C ASN A 99 19.28 -8.03 -4.92
N GLU A 100 19.13 -8.64 -6.09
CA GLU A 100 19.68 -8.13 -7.35
C GLU A 100 19.20 -6.70 -7.67
N LEU A 101 17.94 -6.39 -7.38
CA LEU A 101 17.39 -5.05 -7.56
C LEU A 101 17.95 -4.07 -6.52
N PHE A 102 18.10 -4.47 -5.27
CA PHE A 102 18.68 -3.62 -4.23
C PHE A 102 20.15 -3.29 -4.51
N GLU A 103 20.94 -4.25 -5.01
CA GLU A 103 22.32 -3.99 -5.44
C GLU A 103 22.38 -2.93 -6.56
N LYS A 104 21.53 -3.06 -7.58
CA LYS A 104 21.42 -2.06 -8.66
C LYS A 104 20.98 -0.69 -8.15
N LEU A 105 20.06 -0.65 -7.19
CA LEU A 105 19.63 0.60 -6.57
C LEU A 105 20.81 1.25 -5.83
N ASP A 106 21.62 0.48 -5.10
CA ASP A 106 22.80 1.03 -4.42
C ASP A 106 23.81 1.65 -5.41
N GLU A 107 24.06 0.97 -6.53
CA GLU A 107 24.89 1.51 -7.62
C GLU A 107 24.37 2.85 -8.16
N TYR A 108 23.06 2.95 -8.39
CA TYR A 108 22.45 4.22 -8.83
C TYR A 108 22.59 5.31 -7.77
N TRP A 109 22.51 4.98 -6.48
CA TRP A 109 22.62 5.94 -5.39
C TRP A 109 24.06 6.47 -5.29
N ILE A 110 25.05 5.59 -5.46
CA ILE A 110 26.46 5.97 -5.56
C ILE A 110 26.68 6.88 -6.77
N HIS A 111 26.12 6.53 -7.93
CA HIS A 111 26.23 7.35 -9.13
C HIS A 111 25.65 8.76 -8.94
N LEU A 112 24.45 8.86 -8.37
CA LEU A 112 23.80 10.13 -8.05
C LEU A 112 24.64 10.98 -7.08
N LYS A 113 25.20 10.36 -6.04
CA LYS A 113 26.08 11.04 -5.08
C LYS A 113 27.32 11.61 -5.77
N ASN A 114 27.96 10.82 -6.64
CA ASN A 114 29.16 11.24 -7.36
C ASN A 114 28.87 12.37 -8.35
N LEU A 115 27.74 12.30 -9.06
CA LEU A 115 27.28 13.37 -9.95
C LEU A 115 27.09 14.69 -9.20
N ASN A 116 26.43 14.64 -8.03
CA ASN A 116 26.25 15.82 -7.17
C ASN A 116 27.59 16.41 -6.71
N TYR A 117 28.56 15.56 -6.35
CA TYR A 117 29.89 16.02 -5.96
C TYR A 117 30.63 16.70 -7.13
N ALA A 118 30.55 16.13 -8.33
CA ALA A 118 31.15 16.70 -9.54
C ALA A 118 30.53 18.07 -9.90
N ILE A 119 29.20 18.21 -9.80
CA ILE A 119 28.50 19.48 -10.02
C ILE A 119 28.96 20.53 -9.01
N MET A 120 29.07 20.17 -7.72
CA MET A 120 29.55 21.11 -6.69
C MET A 120 30.98 21.57 -6.95
N ILE A 121 31.89 20.68 -7.38
CA ILE A 121 33.26 21.05 -7.73
C ILE A 121 33.27 22.00 -8.93
N GLY A 122 32.51 21.68 -9.99
CA GLY A 122 32.41 22.51 -11.19
C GLY A 122 31.91 23.92 -10.87
N LEU A 123 30.83 24.03 -10.09
CA LEU A 123 30.31 25.31 -9.63
C LEU A 123 31.35 26.09 -8.81
N LYS A 124 32.03 25.43 -7.86
CA LYS A 124 33.11 26.06 -7.08
C LYS A 124 34.19 26.60 -8.01
N TRP A 125 34.68 25.81 -8.96
CA TRP A 125 35.71 26.24 -9.91
C TRP A 125 35.28 27.47 -10.73
N THR A 126 34.03 27.51 -11.19
CA THR A 126 33.48 28.68 -11.91
C THR A 126 33.37 29.94 -11.06
N PHE A 127 33.14 29.83 -9.75
CA PHE A 127 33.09 31.00 -8.85
C PHE A 127 34.47 31.55 -8.46
N TYR A 128 35.51 30.71 -8.45
CA TYR A 128 36.87 31.15 -8.07
C TYR A 128 37.72 31.64 -9.25
N HIS A 129 37.33 31.31 -10.49
CA HIS A 129 38.09 31.63 -11.70
C HIS A 129 37.29 32.39 -12.78
N GLY A 130 36.06 32.82 -12.46
CA GLY A 130 35.21 33.66 -13.31
C GLY A 130 35.17 35.11 -12.85
#